data_AF-A0A931PDP4-F1
#
_entry.id   AF-A0A931PDP4-F1
#
_cell.length_a   1.000
_cell.length_b   1.000
_cell.length_c   1.000
_cell.angle_alpha   90.00
_cell.angle_beta   90.00
_cell.angle_gamma   90.00
#
_symmetry.space_group_name_H-M   'P 1'
#
loop_
_entity.id
_entity.type
_entity.pdbx_description
1 polymer ?
#
loop_
_entity_poly.entity_id
_entity_poly.type
_entity_poly.pdbx_seq_one_letter_code
_entity_poly.pdbx_strand_id
1 'polypeptide(L)'
;MRRPVLPLAISACALLLAGCATASSAAGPATSATTSAGSPTASSPAAAPPAPGPSGTAPASPSASPSPTIREGRFAIGDSVMLGSKPLLRARGFDVDAKVSRQFGAAVNTILRKDAKGGLPRNVIVHLGTNGVVTMHDCRAVVRAAGPDRRVFLVNVRVPRSWEARDNDVLARCAASFTAGHVVLVDWHKLAAGHRSWFGADDVHPDTAGRKAYTDLIASAVDAHGL
;
A
#
# COMPACT_ATOMS: atom_id res chain seq x y z
N MET A 1 21.80 -47.52 -34.53
CA MET A 1 22.07 -46.12 -34.90
C MET A 1 22.53 -45.40 -33.65
N ARG A 2 23.80 -44.96 -33.61
CA ARG A 2 24.49 -44.43 -32.43
C ARG A 2 24.15 -42.95 -32.26
N ARG A 3 23.65 -42.55 -31.09
CA ARG A 3 23.43 -41.15 -30.71
C ARG A 3 24.78 -40.50 -30.38
N PRO A 4 25.11 -39.31 -30.91
CA PRO A 4 26.33 -38.60 -30.54
C PRO A 4 26.18 -37.95 -29.16
N VAL A 5 27.19 -38.14 -28.31
CA VAL A 5 27.34 -37.49 -27.01
C VAL A 5 28.12 -36.19 -27.24
N LEU A 6 27.51 -35.04 -26.93
CA LEU A 6 28.18 -33.73 -26.95
C LEU A 6 28.81 -33.47 -25.58
N PRO A 7 30.07 -32.98 -25.48
CA PRO A 7 30.68 -32.67 -24.20
C PRO A 7 30.20 -31.33 -23.63
N LEU A 8 30.05 -31.35 -22.30
CA LEU A 8 29.65 -30.27 -21.42
C LEU A 8 30.74 -29.18 -21.36
N ALA A 9 30.42 -27.95 -21.75
CA ALA A 9 31.32 -26.80 -21.55
C ALA A 9 31.00 -26.14 -20.20
N ILE A 10 31.91 -26.30 -19.24
CA ILE A 10 31.90 -25.63 -17.93
C ILE A 10 32.57 -24.27 -18.12
N SER A 11 31.80 -23.18 -18.03
CA SER A 11 32.35 -21.82 -17.95
C SER A 11 32.23 -21.30 -16.52
N ALA A 12 33.32 -21.43 -15.78
CA ALA A 12 33.50 -20.76 -14.49
C ALA A 12 33.91 -19.31 -14.74
N CYS A 13 33.11 -18.35 -14.26
CA CYS A 13 33.51 -16.94 -14.19
C CYS A 13 33.62 -16.52 -12.73
N ALA A 14 34.80 -16.03 -12.38
CA ALA A 14 35.33 -15.87 -11.03
C ALA A 14 34.61 -14.80 -10.19
N LEU A 15 34.44 -15.11 -8.90
CA LEU A 15 34.24 -14.16 -7.82
C LEU A 15 35.53 -13.36 -7.59
N LEU A 16 35.43 -12.03 -7.57
CA LEU A 16 36.44 -11.14 -6.99
C LEU A 16 35.84 -10.49 -5.74
N LEU A 17 36.26 -10.98 -4.56
CA LEU A 17 36.19 -10.25 -3.30
C LEU A 17 37.55 -9.60 -3.05
N ALA A 18 37.53 -8.32 -2.66
CA ALA A 18 38.29 -7.73 -1.53
C ALA A 18 38.67 -6.27 -1.82
N GLY A 19 38.36 -5.40 -0.85
CA GLY A 19 38.79 -4.00 -0.83
C GLY A 19 38.09 -3.24 0.29
N CYS A 20 38.54 -3.43 1.53
CA CYS A 20 38.09 -2.70 2.72
C CYS A 20 39.25 -1.84 3.23
N ALA A 21 39.05 -0.53 3.40
CA ALA A 21 39.73 0.32 4.39
C ALA A 21 39.22 1.78 4.30
N THR A 22 38.40 2.20 5.26
CA THR A 22 38.65 3.19 6.33
C THR A 22 38.59 4.67 5.93
N ALA A 23 37.54 5.35 6.40
CA ALA A 23 37.59 6.77 6.71
C ALA A 23 36.97 6.99 8.09
N SER A 24 37.85 7.30 9.05
CA SER A 24 37.55 7.70 10.41
C SER A 24 37.18 9.19 10.41
N SER A 25 36.11 9.59 11.08
CA SER A 25 35.86 11.00 11.39
C SER A 25 35.45 11.13 12.86
N ALA A 26 36.21 12.00 13.53
CA ALA A 26 36.23 12.21 14.96
C ALA A 26 35.03 13.05 15.44
N ALA A 27 34.39 12.59 16.52
CA ALA A 27 33.48 13.40 17.33
C ALA A 27 34.20 13.73 18.65
N GLY A 28 34.48 15.01 18.88
CA GLY A 28 35.02 15.51 20.15
C GLY A 28 33.94 15.56 21.25
N PRO A 29 34.33 15.53 22.53
CA PRO A 29 33.40 15.65 23.66
C PRO A 29 33.31 17.10 24.16
N ALA A 30 32.13 17.53 24.59
CA ALA A 30 31.95 18.73 25.40
C ALA A 30 30.91 18.47 26.51
N THR A 31 31.45 18.13 27.69
CA THR A 31 31.10 18.63 29.05
C THR A 31 29.68 19.10 29.39
N SER A 32 29.03 18.32 30.26
CA SER A 32 28.48 18.65 31.59
C SER A 32 27.98 20.06 31.97
N ALA A 33 26.68 20.08 32.36
CA ALA A 33 26.15 20.36 33.71
C ALA A 33 25.83 21.80 34.21
N THR A 34 24.58 21.89 34.71
CA THR A 34 24.07 22.61 35.91
C THR A 34 23.84 24.12 35.85
N THR A 35 22.59 24.55 36.08
CA THR A 35 22.19 25.33 37.29
C THR A 35 20.67 25.59 37.32
N SER A 36 20.08 25.30 38.48
CA SER A 36 18.72 25.65 38.91
C SER A 36 18.58 27.15 39.23
N ALA A 37 17.36 27.71 39.11
CA ALA A 37 16.70 28.46 40.18
C ALA A 37 15.35 29.08 39.75
N GLY A 38 14.35 28.98 40.62
CA GLY A 38 13.42 30.08 40.90
C GLY A 38 12.04 30.06 40.22
N SER A 39 11.04 29.50 40.92
CA SER A 39 9.69 30.10 40.96
C SER A 39 9.66 31.15 42.07
N PRO A 40 8.81 32.20 41.99
CA PRO A 40 7.48 32.06 42.58
C PRO A 40 6.32 32.73 41.84
N THR A 41 5.16 32.12 42.07
CA THR A 41 3.77 32.55 42.10
C THR A 41 3.47 34.06 42.11
N ALA A 42 2.53 34.49 41.25
CA ALA A 42 1.67 35.64 41.49
C ALA A 42 0.24 35.35 41.00
N SER A 43 -0.70 35.50 41.92
CA SER A 43 -2.14 35.26 41.82
C SER A 43 -2.85 36.15 40.81
N SER A 44 -3.88 35.62 40.15
CA SER A 44 -4.84 36.39 39.36
C SER A 44 -6.26 36.16 39.92
N PRO A 45 -7.05 37.21 40.24
CA PRO A 45 -8.39 37.03 40.80
C PRO A 45 -9.45 36.81 39.72
N ALA A 46 -10.43 35.98 40.09
CA ALA A 46 -11.63 35.69 39.34
C ALA A 46 -12.55 36.91 39.18
N ALA A 47 -13.15 37.06 37.99
CA ALA A 47 -14.33 37.89 37.76
C ALA A 47 -15.39 37.07 37.01
N ALA A 48 -16.58 37.01 37.60
CA ALA A 48 -17.79 36.35 37.10
C ALA A 48 -18.55 37.25 36.07
N PRO A 49 -19.59 36.74 35.38
CA PRO A 49 -19.92 37.10 33.99
C PRO A 49 -20.95 38.25 33.85
N PRO A 50 -21.08 38.87 32.67
CA PRO A 50 -22.30 39.58 32.28
C PRO A 50 -23.29 38.68 31.50
N ALA A 51 -24.57 39.06 31.62
CA ALA A 51 -25.81 38.40 31.24
C ALA A 51 -26.01 38.16 29.71
N PRO A 52 -27.04 37.37 29.29
CA PRO A 52 -27.22 36.95 27.90
C PRO A 52 -27.84 38.05 27.03
N GLY A 53 -27.17 38.36 25.92
CA GLY A 53 -27.69 39.25 24.87
C GLY A 53 -28.74 38.56 23.99
N PRO A 54 -29.61 39.34 23.32
CA PRO A 54 -30.80 38.84 22.63
C PRO A 54 -30.44 38.07 21.35
N SER A 55 -31.24 37.03 21.08
CA SER A 55 -31.21 36.21 19.88
C SER A 55 -31.23 37.05 18.59
N GLY A 56 -30.05 37.26 18.01
CA GLY A 56 -29.88 37.73 16.64
C GLY A 56 -29.93 36.55 15.67
N THR A 57 -30.90 36.58 14.77
CA THR A 57 -31.08 35.62 13.68
C THR A 57 -29.79 35.52 12.85
N ALA A 58 -29.10 34.38 12.93
CA ALA A 58 -27.92 34.13 12.11
C ALA A 58 -28.31 34.09 10.61
N PRO A 59 -27.56 34.76 9.72
CA PRO A 59 -27.77 34.63 8.28
C PRO A 59 -27.59 33.17 7.86
N ALA A 60 -28.49 32.68 7.01
CA ALA A 60 -28.40 31.35 6.42
C ALA A 60 -27.02 31.16 5.77
N SER A 61 -26.31 30.12 6.21
CA SER A 61 -25.04 29.71 5.60
C SER A 61 -25.21 29.48 4.10
N PRO A 62 -24.25 29.89 3.25
CA PRO A 62 -24.30 29.60 1.83
C PRO A 62 -24.30 28.09 1.62
N SER A 63 -25.28 27.64 0.85
CA SER A 63 -25.47 26.27 0.38
C SER A 63 -24.17 25.70 -0.16
N ALA A 64 -23.77 24.53 0.34
CA ALA A 64 -22.55 23.84 -0.07
C ALA A 64 -22.54 23.59 -1.59
N SER A 65 -21.45 23.99 -2.25
CA SER A 65 -21.17 23.58 -3.64
C SER A 65 -21.22 22.06 -3.74
N PRO A 66 -21.77 21.50 -4.83
CA PRO A 66 -21.75 20.05 -5.02
C PRO A 66 -20.30 19.58 -5.06
N SER A 67 -19.95 18.68 -4.14
CA SER A 67 -18.67 17.96 -4.17
C SER A 67 -18.50 17.33 -5.55
N PRO A 68 -17.28 17.36 -6.14
CA PRO A 68 -17.04 16.71 -7.42
C PRO A 68 -17.50 15.25 -7.36
N THR A 69 -18.40 14.88 -8.25
CA THR A 69 -18.98 13.54 -8.29
C THR A 69 -17.85 12.56 -8.62
N ILE A 70 -17.44 11.73 -7.65
CA ILE A 70 -16.40 10.71 -7.83
C ILE A 70 -16.84 9.76 -8.94
N ARG A 71 -15.97 9.55 -9.93
CA ARG A 71 -16.24 8.65 -11.05
C ARG A 71 -16.35 7.19 -10.57
N GLU A 72 -17.40 6.50 -10.99
CA GLU A 72 -17.52 5.05 -10.76
C GLU A 72 -16.49 4.25 -11.56
N GLY A 73 -16.08 3.11 -11.02
CA GLY A 73 -15.13 2.21 -11.67
C GLY A 73 -14.08 1.62 -10.73
N ARG A 74 -13.09 0.95 -11.33
CA ARG A 74 -12.09 0.13 -10.62
C ARG A 74 -10.70 0.38 -11.22
N PHE A 75 -9.78 0.88 -10.40
CA PHE A 75 -8.38 1.09 -10.79
C PHE A 75 -7.47 0.19 -9.96
N ALA A 76 -6.77 -0.72 -10.62
CA ALA A 76 -5.90 -1.69 -9.99
C ALA A 76 -4.42 -1.35 -10.23
N ILE A 77 -3.68 -1.29 -9.13
CA ILE A 77 -2.25 -1.01 -9.08
C ILE A 77 -1.55 -2.26 -8.58
N GLY A 78 -0.58 -2.77 -9.34
CA GLY A 78 0.14 -3.94 -8.87
C GLY A 78 1.53 -4.15 -9.43
N ASP A 79 2.12 -5.26 -9.03
CA ASP A 79 3.44 -5.70 -9.46
C ASP A 79 3.36 -6.83 -10.51
N SER A 80 4.37 -7.71 -10.58
CA SER A 80 4.46 -8.78 -11.58
C SER A 80 3.32 -9.80 -11.47
N VAL A 81 2.79 -10.05 -10.27
CA VAL A 81 1.69 -11.01 -10.10
C VAL A 81 0.41 -10.45 -10.71
N MET A 82 0.07 -9.20 -10.41
CA MET A 82 -1.09 -8.54 -11.02
C MET A 82 -0.87 -8.35 -12.53
N LEU A 83 0.37 -8.08 -12.97
CA LEU A 83 0.70 -7.97 -14.38
C LEU A 83 0.39 -9.25 -15.15
N GLY A 84 0.68 -10.42 -14.57
CA GLY A 84 0.32 -11.73 -15.16
C GLY A 84 -1.20 -11.92 -15.31
N SER A 85 -1.99 -11.36 -14.39
CA SER A 85 -3.46 -11.42 -14.39
C SER A 85 -4.14 -10.26 -15.13
N LYS A 86 -3.37 -9.29 -15.65
CA LYS A 86 -3.88 -8.05 -16.24
C LYS A 86 -4.94 -8.27 -17.33
N PRO A 87 -4.80 -9.20 -18.30
CA PRO A 87 -5.84 -9.43 -19.30
C PRO A 87 -7.18 -9.86 -18.69
N LEU A 88 -7.14 -10.74 -17.67
CA LEU A 88 -8.34 -11.23 -17.00
C LEU A 88 -9.01 -10.13 -16.17
N LEU A 89 -8.23 -9.31 -15.45
CA LEU A 89 -8.75 -8.15 -14.74
C LEU A 89 -9.39 -7.14 -15.70
N ARG A 90 -8.77 -6.87 -16.85
CA ARG A 90 -9.36 -5.97 -17.87
C ARG A 90 -10.66 -6.50 -18.43
N ALA A 91 -10.77 -7.80 -18.65
CA ALA A 91 -12.04 -8.44 -19.06
C ALA A 91 -13.15 -8.30 -18.00
N ARG A 92 -12.79 -8.04 -16.73
CA ARG A 92 -13.70 -7.75 -15.62
C ARG A 92 -13.92 -6.24 -15.39
N GLY A 93 -13.51 -5.39 -16.33
CA GLY A 93 -13.75 -3.94 -16.27
C GLY A 93 -12.77 -3.14 -15.40
N PHE A 94 -11.64 -3.73 -15.02
CA PHE A 94 -10.59 -3.01 -14.29
C PHE A 94 -9.70 -2.22 -15.25
N ASP A 95 -9.43 -0.97 -14.89
CA ASP A 95 -8.26 -0.27 -15.41
C ASP A 95 -7.03 -0.69 -14.61
N VAL A 96 -6.01 -1.22 -15.28
CA VAL A 96 -4.89 -1.91 -14.63
C VAL A 96 -3.56 -1.24 -14.99
N ASP A 97 -2.93 -0.68 -13.96
CA ASP A 97 -1.54 -0.23 -13.96
C ASP A 97 -0.69 -1.22 -13.15
N ALA A 98 -0.02 -2.15 -13.82
CA ALA A 98 0.86 -3.12 -13.18
C ALA A 98 2.24 -3.16 -13.87
N LYS A 99 3.31 -3.33 -13.08
CA LYS A 99 4.70 -3.37 -13.58
C LYS A 99 5.57 -4.34 -12.78
N VAL A 100 6.45 -5.07 -13.46
CA VAL A 100 7.47 -5.92 -12.82
C VAL A 100 8.29 -5.13 -11.79
N SER A 101 8.62 -5.77 -10.67
CA SER A 101 9.45 -5.22 -9.59
C SER A 101 8.92 -3.94 -8.91
N ARG A 102 7.64 -3.61 -9.09
CA ARG A 102 7.05 -2.44 -8.43
C ARG A 102 7.03 -2.62 -6.91
N GLN A 103 7.50 -1.59 -6.21
CA GLN A 103 7.51 -1.53 -4.75
C GLN A 103 6.22 -0.90 -4.22
N PHE A 104 5.84 -1.23 -2.98
CA PHE A 104 4.59 -0.77 -2.37
C PHE A 104 4.47 0.76 -2.35
N GLY A 105 5.53 1.47 -1.92
CA GLY A 105 5.55 2.93 -1.86
C GLY A 105 5.29 3.64 -3.20
N ALA A 106 5.51 2.97 -4.34
CA ALA A 106 5.24 3.54 -5.67
C ALA A 106 3.73 3.69 -5.96
N ALA A 107 2.85 3.05 -5.19
CA ALA A 107 1.40 3.20 -5.34
C ALA A 107 0.95 4.65 -5.11
N VAL A 108 1.52 5.36 -4.13
CA VAL A 108 1.17 6.76 -3.81
C VAL A 108 1.26 7.64 -5.05
N ASN A 109 2.43 7.67 -5.70
CA ASN A 109 2.63 8.48 -6.91
C ASN A 109 1.76 8.00 -8.09
N THR A 110 1.39 6.73 -8.13
CA THR A 110 0.50 6.20 -9.18
C THR A 110 -0.93 6.69 -9.00
N ILE A 111 -1.42 6.67 -7.75
CA ILE A 111 -2.75 7.18 -7.38
C ILE A 111 -2.83 8.69 -7.66
N LEU A 112 -1.87 9.47 -7.15
CA LEU A 112 -1.87 10.92 -7.31
C LEU A 112 -1.83 11.35 -8.78
N ARG A 113 -1.00 10.70 -9.61
CA ARG A 113 -0.98 10.98 -11.06
C ARG A 113 -2.28 10.60 -11.77
N LYS A 114 -2.96 9.55 -11.30
CA LYS A 114 -4.25 9.13 -11.87
C LYS A 114 -5.35 10.12 -11.50
N ASP A 115 -5.34 10.60 -10.26
CA ASP A 115 -6.29 11.58 -9.74
C ASP A 115 -6.12 12.96 -10.39
N ALA A 116 -4.88 13.44 -10.52
CA ALA A 116 -4.56 14.71 -11.18
C ALA A 116 -5.00 14.77 -12.66
N LYS A 117 -5.26 13.62 -13.29
CA LYS A 117 -5.80 13.51 -14.65
C LYS A 117 -7.33 13.33 -14.68
N GLY A 118 -8.02 13.48 -13.55
CA GLY A 118 -9.45 13.21 -13.38
C GLY A 118 -9.82 11.74 -13.56
N GLY A 119 -8.85 10.83 -13.49
CA GLY A 119 -9.01 9.43 -13.88
C GLY A 119 -9.21 8.44 -12.72
N LEU A 120 -9.06 8.87 -11.47
CA LEU A 120 -9.08 7.97 -10.31
C LEU A 120 -10.54 7.66 -9.89
N PRO A 121 -11.02 6.42 -10.08
CA PRO A 121 -12.41 6.07 -9.80
C PRO A 121 -12.65 5.78 -8.31
N ARG A 122 -13.90 5.50 -7.93
CA ARG A 122 -14.34 5.15 -6.57
C ARG A 122 -13.54 4.01 -5.94
N ASN A 123 -13.21 2.96 -6.69
CA ASN A 123 -12.54 1.77 -6.16
C ASN A 123 -11.07 1.71 -6.60
N VAL A 124 -10.16 1.71 -5.62
CA VAL A 124 -8.70 1.63 -5.81
C VAL A 124 -8.20 0.31 -5.24
N ILE A 125 -7.57 -0.52 -6.07
CA ILE A 125 -7.08 -1.84 -5.69
C ILE A 125 -5.56 -1.82 -5.71
N VAL A 126 -4.92 -2.32 -4.66
CA VAL A 126 -3.46 -2.35 -4.53
C VAL A 126 -3.01 -3.77 -4.18
N HIS A 127 -2.27 -4.40 -5.10
CA HIS A 127 -1.56 -5.66 -4.84
C HIS A 127 -0.06 -5.44 -5.06
N LEU A 128 0.64 -5.10 -3.98
CA LEU A 128 2.07 -4.84 -3.94
C LEU A 128 2.65 -5.44 -2.65
N GLY A 129 3.92 -5.83 -2.70
CA GLY A 129 4.62 -6.46 -1.56
C GLY A 129 5.36 -7.75 -1.96
N THR A 130 5.07 -8.30 -3.15
CA THR A 130 5.83 -9.44 -3.67
C THR A 130 7.32 -9.12 -3.83
N ASN A 131 7.65 -7.85 -4.10
CA ASN A 131 9.00 -7.40 -4.45
C ASN A 131 9.73 -6.65 -3.34
N GLY A 132 9.17 -6.57 -2.13
CA GLY A 132 9.80 -5.87 -1.01
C GLY A 132 8.83 -5.55 0.12
N VAL A 133 9.42 -5.09 1.21
CA VAL A 133 8.77 -4.85 2.50
C VAL A 133 7.66 -3.79 2.40
N VAL A 134 6.52 -4.08 3.04
CA VAL A 134 5.41 -3.13 3.22
C VAL A 134 5.48 -2.49 4.60
N THR A 135 5.45 -1.16 4.68
CA THR A 135 5.41 -0.46 5.98
C THR A 135 3.99 0.05 6.29
N MET A 136 3.68 0.17 7.58
CA MET A 136 2.43 0.82 8.01
C MET A 136 2.35 2.26 7.53
N HIS A 137 3.50 2.96 7.47
CA HIS A 137 3.59 4.32 6.94
C HIS A 137 3.13 4.38 5.48
N ASP A 138 3.68 3.52 4.62
CA ASP A 138 3.34 3.48 3.19
C ASP A 138 1.89 3.06 2.98
N CYS A 139 1.39 2.08 3.73
CA CYS A 139 0.00 1.66 3.63
C CYS A 139 -0.98 2.79 3.95
N ARG A 140 -0.74 3.53 5.04
CA ARG A 140 -1.55 4.70 5.37
C ARG A 140 -1.39 5.82 4.34
N ALA A 141 -0.21 5.98 3.75
CA ALA A 141 0.02 6.96 2.68
C ALA A 141 -0.78 6.62 1.41
N VAL A 142 -0.88 5.35 1.05
CA VAL A 142 -1.73 4.87 -0.06
C VAL A 142 -3.20 5.19 0.18
N VAL A 143 -3.71 4.92 1.39
CA VAL A 143 -5.11 5.22 1.73
C VAL A 143 -5.38 6.73 1.69
N ARG A 144 -4.49 7.54 2.28
CA ARG A 144 -4.60 9.01 2.20
C ARG A 144 -4.55 9.54 0.77
N ALA A 145 -3.70 8.97 -0.09
CA ALA A 145 -3.60 9.37 -1.49
C ALA A 145 -4.87 9.07 -2.29
N ALA A 146 -5.61 8.01 -1.94
CA ALA A 146 -6.90 7.72 -2.56
C ALA A 146 -7.99 8.73 -2.13
N GLY A 147 -7.89 9.25 -0.91
CA GLY A 147 -8.82 10.23 -0.36
C GLY A 147 -10.04 9.59 0.31
N PRO A 148 -10.82 10.40 1.05
CA PRO A 148 -11.89 9.91 1.94
C PRO A 148 -13.09 9.31 1.20
N ASP A 149 -13.36 9.79 -0.02
CA ASP A 149 -14.55 9.40 -0.80
C ASP A 149 -14.33 8.12 -1.64
N ARG A 150 -13.16 7.49 -1.53
CA ARG A 150 -12.79 6.29 -2.27
C ARG A 150 -12.64 5.10 -1.35
N ARG A 151 -12.88 3.91 -1.89
CA ARG A 151 -12.64 2.63 -1.22
C ARG A 151 -11.30 2.07 -1.67
N VAL A 152 -10.51 1.59 -0.72
CA VAL A 152 -9.20 0.99 -0.99
C VAL A 152 -9.24 -0.50 -0.70
N PHE A 153 -8.88 -1.31 -1.68
CA PHE A 153 -8.76 -2.76 -1.56
C PHE A 153 -7.28 -3.12 -1.49
N LEU A 154 -6.84 -3.60 -0.34
CA LEU A 154 -5.48 -4.08 -0.12
C LEU A 154 -5.46 -5.59 -0.35
N VAL A 155 -4.80 -6.04 -1.40
CA VAL A 155 -4.61 -7.47 -1.65
C VAL A 155 -3.33 -7.90 -0.96
N ASN A 156 -3.42 -8.88 -0.06
CA ASN A 156 -2.23 -9.43 0.60
C ASN A 156 -1.44 -10.36 -0.34
N VAL A 157 -0.20 -10.68 0.02
CA VAL A 157 0.74 -11.34 -0.90
C VAL A 157 0.97 -12.79 -0.53
N ARG A 158 1.28 -13.61 -1.54
CA ARG A 158 1.86 -14.94 -1.38
C ARG A 158 3.20 -14.97 -2.11
N VAL A 159 4.29 -15.15 -1.38
CA VAL A 159 5.66 -15.13 -1.87
C VAL A 159 6.57 -15.87 -0.86
N PRO A 160 7.46 -16.79 -1.30
CA PRO A 160 8.34 -17.54 -0.41
C PRO A 160 9.52 -16.67 0.05
N ARG A 161 9.23 -15.59 0.79
CA ARG A 161 10.21 -14.62 1.29
C ARG A 161 10.00 -14.35 2.76
N SER A 162 11.08 -14.01 3.45
CA SER A 162 11.08 -13.78 4.90
C SER A 162 10.15 -12.64 5.36
N TRP A 163 9.79 -11.72 4.46
CA TRP A 163 8.89 -10.61 4.77
C TRP A 163 7.40 -10.91 4.57
N GLU A 164 7.02 -12.03 3.93
CA GLU A 164 5.62 -12.32 3.58
C GLU A 164 4.67 -12.19 4.79
N ALA A 165 4.97 -12.92 5.87
CA ALA A 165 4.13 -12.93 7.07
C ALA A 165 3.99 -11.54 7.69
N ARG A 166 5.11 -10.81 7.81
CA ARG A 166 5.13 -9.44 8.35
C ARG A 166 4.31 -8.49 7.47
N ASP A 167 4.45 -8.58 6.16
CA ASP A 167 3.78 -7.68 5.23
C ASP A 167 2.27 -7.94 5.20
N ASN A 168 1.85 -9.20 5.20
CA ASN A 168 0.43 -9.57 5.29
C ASN A 168 -0.21 -9.07 6.60
N ASP A 169 0.52 -9.15 7.71
CA ASP A 169 0.11 -8.61 9.01
C ASP A 169 0.05 -7.07 9.02
N VAL A 170 1.00 -6.38 8.37
CA VAL A 170 0.92 -4.92 8.14
C VAL A 170 -0.32 -4.54 7.33
N LEU A 171 -0.61 -5.24 6.24
CA LEU A 171 -1.78 -4.96 5.39
C LEU A 171 -3.09 -5.19 6.15
N ALA A 172 -3.19 -6.28 6.92
CA ALA A 172 -4.34 -6.57 7.75
C ALA A 172 -4.59 -5.49 8.81
N ARG A 173 -3.56 -5.11 9.58
CA ARG A 173 -3.68 -4.02 10.57
C ARG A 173 -3.99 -2.68 9.93
N CYS A 174 -3.44 -2.41 8.76
CA CYS A 174 -3.71 -1.18 8.03
C CYS A 174 -5.19 -1.11 7.63
N ALA A 175 -5.75 -2.18 7.07
CA ALA A 175 -7.18 -2.26 6.75
C ALA A 175 -8.05 -2.06 8.00
N ALA A 176 -7.70 -2.70 9.12
CA ALA A 176 -8.41 -2.56 10.39
C ALA A 176 -8.28 -1.18 11.07
N SER A 177 -7.36 -0.31 10.62
CA SER A 177 -7.15 1.02 11.20
C SER A 177 -8.13 2.08 10.67
N PHE A 178 -8.98 1.74 9.71
CA PHE A 178 -9.95 2.67 9.10
C PHE A 178 -11.38 2.20 9.32
N THR A 179 -12.34 3.13 9.17
CA THR A 179 -13.77 2.83 9.27
C THR A 179 -14.14 1.66 8.36
N ALA A 180 -15.02 0.78 8.86
CA ALA A 180 -15.48 -0.39 8.13
C ALA A 180 -15.95 -0.02 6.72
N GLY A 181 -15.40 -0.70 5.71
CA GLY A 181 -15.72 -0.49 4.29
C GLY A 181 -14.90 0.60 3.58
N HIS A 182 -14.14 1.44 4.30
CA HIS A 182 -13.22 2.40 3.67
C HIS A 182 -11.98 1.68 3.12
N VAL A 183 -11.43 0.74 3.90
CA VAL A 183 -10.32 -0.13 3.48
C VAL A 183 -10.73 -1.60 3.67
N VAL A 184 -10.57 -2.39 2.61
CA VAL A 184 -10.94 -3.81 2.58
C VAL A 184 -9.70 -4.64 2.32
N LEU A 185 -9.42 -5.63 3.18
CA LEU A 185 -8.39 -6.62 2.94
C LEU A 185 -8.95 -7.72 2.01
N VAL A 186 -8.23 -8.00 0.92
CA VAL A 186 -8.51 -9.11 0.00
C VAL A 186 -7.46 -10.19 0.22
N ASP A 187 -7.89 -11.34 0.75
CA ASP A 187 -7.01 -12.39 1.26
C ASP A 187 -6.59 -13.40 0.19
N TRP A 188 -5.71 -12.96 -0.71
CA TRP A 188 -5.08 -13.83 -1.72
C TRP A 188 -4.18 -14.89 -1.08
N HIS A 189 -3.47 -14.56 0.00
CA HIS A 189 -2.58 -15.48 0.71
C HIS A 189 -3.32 -16.73 1.17
N LYS A 190 -4.45 -16.55 1.86
CA LYS A 190 -5.29 -17.67 2.32
C LYS A 190 -5.85 -18.50 1.17
N LEU A 191 -6.32 -17.84 0.10
CA LEU A 191 -6.83 -18.57 -1.07
C LEU A 191 -5.72 -19.38 -1.75
N ALA A 192 -4.52 -18.82 -1.86
CA ALA A 192 -3.37 -19.44 -2.51
C ALA A 192 -2.74 -20.59 -1.71
N ALA A 193 -2.85 -20.57 -0.37
CA ALA A 193 -2.14 -21.49 0.53
C ALA A 193 -2.39 -22.99 0.22
N GLY A 194 -3.62 -23.34 -0.19
CA GLY A 194 -3.99 -24.72 -0.54
C GLY A 194 -3.64 -25.14 -1.98
N HIS A 195 -3.06 -24.26 -2.79
CA HIS A 195 -3.03 -24.42 -4.24
C HIS A 195 -1.61 -24.29 -4.82
N ARG A 196 -0.65 -25.09 -4.32
CA ARG A 196 0.72 -25.09 -4.85
C ARG A 196 0.77 -25.33 -6.37
N SER A 197 -0.13 -26.15 -6.90
CA SER A 197 -0.22 -26.43 -8.34
C SER A 197 -0.56 -25.21 -9.21
N TRP A 198 -1.06 -24.12 -8.63
CA TRP A 198 -1.30 -22.88 -9.36
C TRP A 198 -0.02 -22.08 -9.63
N PHE A 199 1.12 -22.43 -9.04
CA PHE A 199 2.33 -21.62 -9.10
C PHE A 199 3.40 -22.29 -9.95
N GLY A 200 4.16 -21.47 -10.68
CA GLY A 200 5.35 -21.92 -11.39
C GLY A 200 6.45 -22.39 -10.45
N ALA A 201 7.58 -22.77 -11.05
CA ALA A 201 8.76 -23.24 -10.30
C ALA A 201 9.32 -22.20 -9.32
N ASP A 202 9.11 -20.91 -9.59
CA ASP A 202 9.52 -19.81 -8.72
C ASP A 202 8.64 -19.65 -7.47
N ASP A 203 7.51 -20.36 -7.42
CA ASP A 203 6.55 -20.32 -6.33
C ASP A 203 6.00 -18.90 -6.08
N VAL A 204 6.00 -18.03 -7.10
CA VAL A 204 5.52 -16.64 -7.02
C VAL A 204 4.45 -16.38 -8.05
N HIS A 205 4.73 -16.73 -9.31
CA HIS A 205 3.86 -16.35 -10.41
C HIS A 205 2.80 -17.43 -10.67
N PRO A 206 1.50 -17.09 -10.57
CA PRO A 206 0.46 -18.05 -10.85
C PRO A 206 0.39 -18.40 -12.34
N ASP A 207 -0.03 -19.62 -12.64
CA ASP A 207 -0.41 -20.10 -13.95
C ASP A 207 -1.81 -19.59 -14.36
N THR A 208 -2.37 -20.14 -15.44
CA THR A 208 -3.70 -19.73 -15.91
C THR A 208 -4.80 -19.96 -14.87
N ALA A 209 -4.79 -21.09 -14.14
CA ALA A 209 -5.80 -21.39 -13.14
C ALA A 209 -5.68 -20.46 -11.93
N GLY A 210 -4.46 -20.25 -11.44
CA GLY A 210 -4.18 -19.32 -10.35
C GLY A 210 -4.52 -17.86 -10.69
N ARG A 211 -4.23 -17.41 -11.92
CA ARG A 211 -4.60 -16.07 -12.39
C ARG A 211 -6.11 -15.88 -12.47
N LYS A 212 -6.85 -16.92 -12.86
CA LYS A 212 -8.32 -16.89 -12.84
C LYS A 212 -8.84 -16.75 -11.41
N ALA A 213 -8.38 -17.61 -10.49
CA ALA A 213 -8.79 -17.54 -9.08
C ALA A 213 -8.44 -16.19 -8.43
N TYR A 214 -7.22 -15.68 -8.69
CA TYR A 214 -6.78 -14.35 -8.26
C TYR A 214 -7.71 -13.23 -8.76
N THR A 215 -8.08 -13.29 -10.05
CA THR A 215 -8.98 -12.30 -10.66
C THR A 215 -10.39 -12.39 -10.08
N ASP A 216 -10.92 -13.60 -9.91
CA ASP A 216 -12.25 -13.84 -9.36
C ASP A 216 -12.36 -13.36 -7.91
N LEU A 217 -11.32 -13.60 -7.09
CA LEU A 217 -11.24 -13.11 -5.72
C LEU A 217 -11.32 -11.57 -5.67
N ILE A 218 -10.50 -10.88 -6.46
CA ILE A 218 -10.46 -9.41 -6.48
C ILE A 218 -11.78 -8.85 -7.00
N ALA A 219 -12.31 -9.40 -8.10
CA ALA A 219 -13.57 -8.95 -8.67
C ALA A 219 -14.72 -9.12 -7.67
N SER A 220 -14.81 -10.27 -7.01
CA SER A 220 -15.86 -10.56 -6.02
C SER A 220 -15.76 -9.62 -4.80
N ALA A 221 -14.56 -9.35 -4.30
CA ALA A 221 -14.37 -8.41 -3.20
C ALA A 221 -14.83 -6.99 -3.59
N VAL A 222 -14.48 -6.52 -4.80
CA VAL A 222 -14.92 -5.21 -5.30
C VAL A 222 -16.43 -5.20 -5.58
N ASP A 223 -17.02 -6.28 -6.05
CA ASP A 223 -18.48 -6.37 -6.27
C ASP A 223 -19.24 -6.31 -4.94
N ALA A 224 -18.76 -7.01 -3.89
CA ALA A 224 -19.40 -7.05 -2.57
C ALA A 224 -19.24 -5.77 -1.75
N HIS A 225 -18.14 -5.04 -1.95
CA HIS A 225 -17.78 -3.88 -1.14
C HIS A 225 -17.49 -2.63 -1.96
N GLY A 226 -17.87 -2.55 -3.23
CA GLY A 226 -17.56 -1.41 -4.11
C GLY A 226 -18.76 -0.59 -4.58
N LEU A 227 -19.98 -1.01 -4.20
CA LEU A 227 -21.24 -0.27 -4.41
C LEU A 227 -21.48 0.73 -3.28
#